data_AF-A0AAV2QTV4-F1
#
_entry.id   AF-A0AAV2QTV4-F1
#
_cell.length_a   1.000
_cell.length_b   1.000
_cell.length_c   1.000
_cell.angle_alpha   90.00
_cell.angle_beta   90.00
_cell.angle_gamma   90.00
#
_symmetry.space_group_name_H-M   'P 1'
#
loop_
_entity.id
_entity.type
_entity.pdbx_description
1 polymer ?
#
loop_
_entity_poly.entity_id
_entity_poly.type
_entity_poly.pdbx_seq_one_letter_code
_entity_poly.pdbx_strand_id
1 'polypeptide(L)'
;VEEQLRKEQSQLNEDVESLKWQLQTTTTEKDQEIAKLSEELKTVSENFESSSNEAATTLENYTKVQEQYNDLESELFEVKDKLTSALADLLNSQKDKKAIEDTLQQERNARELVVREREDLESNLQVVTSEKTRLSQNLDEYVEKESRLEENVKSLETRIKEEEQIKCDIESKLSEKEIENERLRTELLEYENELVHKIEHSDLVNELKENIKSLEDELVEKKQALKVQGGRLADMKKTIQRELKLSPDSTDSITDLQKSSNGGNKSAMGVATVTNIPVSHALNNTSTGQLITNGAYEEPVNSEYLKHVIIKFLTSRESEAVRLTKAVATLLHMTPEEERLLRDTLDWKMSWFGSKPNLGEGQMAKTIPPSTC
;
A
#
# COMPACT_ATOMS: atom_id res chain seq x y z
N VAL A 1 -73.86 26.26 -185.48
CA VAL A 1 -72.48 26.62 -185.06
C VAL A 1 -72.51 27.57 -183.87
N GLU A 2 -72.93 28.85 -184.01
CA GLU A 2 -72.98 29.79 -182.87
C GLU A 2 -73.77 29.27 -181.65
N GLU A 3 -74.94 28.68 -181.88
CA GLU A 3 -75.79 28.09 -180.83
C GLU A 3 -75.10 26.94 -180.06
N GLN A 4 -74.14 26.27 -180.70
CA GLN A 4 -73.33 25.21 -180.11
C GLN A 4 -72.20 25.80 -179.25
N LEU A 5 -71.51 26.83 -179.78
CA LEU A 5 -70.46 27.56 -179.07
C LEU A 5 -71.01 28.30 -177.83
N ARG A 6 -72.23 28.85 -177.91
CA ARG A 6 -72.93 29.45 -176.75
C ARG A 6 -73.24 28.43 -175.66
N LYS A 7 -73.61 27.20 -176.06
CA LYS A 7 -73.89 26.11 -175.13
C LYS A 7 -72.62 25.63 -174.44
N GLU A 8 -71.53 25.52 -175.19
CA GLU A 8 -70.19 25.17 -174.70
C GLU A 8 -69.61 26.25 -173.77
N GLN A 9 -69.79 27.54 -174.08
CA GLN A 9 -69.46 28.64 -173.16
C GLN A 9 -70.33 28.66 -171.90
N SER A 10 -71.63 28.35 -172.01
CA SER A 10 -72.51 28.22 -170.83
C SER A 10 -72.05 27.06 -169.93
N GLN A 11 -71.77 25.91 -170.52
CA GLN A 11 -71.27 24.73 -169.81
C GLN A 11 -69.94 25.01 -169.12
N LEU A 12 -68.98 25.61 -169.83
CA LEU A 12 -67.68 25.96 -169.25
C LEU A 12 -67.81 27.01 -168.14
N ASN A 13 -68.77 27.93 -168.22
CA ASN A 13 -69.03 28.90 -167.15
C ASN A 13 -69.71 28.27 -165.93
N GLU A 14 -70.63 27.31 -166.13
CA GLU A 14 -71.19 26.49 -165.04
C GLU A 14 -70.12 25.61 -164.41
N ASP A 15 -69.24 24.99 -165.20
CA ASP A 15 -68.12 24.16 -164.72
C ASP A 15 -67.09 25.01 -163.96
N VAL A 16 -66.79 26.23 -164.42
CA VAL A 16 -65.88 27.17 -163.72
C VAL A 16 -66.49 27.67 -162.42
N GLU A 17 -67.77 28.07 -162.38
CA GLU A 17 -68.43 28.46 -161.13
C GLU A 17 -68.64 27.26 -160.18
N SER A 18 -68.88 26.06 -160.71
CA SER A 18 -68.95 24.79 -159.95
C SER A 18 -67.60 24.44 -159.32
N LEU A 19 -66.51 24.45 -160.10
CA LEU A 19 -65.15 24.21 -159.60
C LEU A 19 -64.72 25.31 -158.62
N LYS A 20 -65.06 26.57 -158.88
CA LYS A 20 -64.83 27.69 -157.96
C LYS A 20 -65.61 27.54 -156.66
N TRP A 21 -66.86 27.08 -156.71
CA TRP A 21 -67.67 26.80 -155.52
C TRP A 21 -67.14 25.59 -154.74
N GLN A 22 -66.75 24.50 -155.42
CA GLN A 22 -66.12 23.33 -154.80
C GLN A 22 -64.77 23.68 -154.16
N LEU A 23 -63.91 24.43 -154.86
CA LEU A 23 -62.61 24.84 -154.36
C LEU A 23 -62.78 25.83 -153.20
N GLN A 24 -63.70 26.79 -153.29
CA GLN A 24 -64.01 27.68 -152.16
C GLN A 24 -64.59 26.93 -150.96
N THR A 25 -65.48 25.96 -151.16
CA THR A 25 -66.09 25.16 -150.08
C THR A 25 -65.06 24.24 -149.43
N THR A 26 -64.26 23.53 -150.22
CA THR A 26 -63.16 22.71 -149.68
C THR A 26 -62.07 23.55 -149.03
N THR A 27 -61.80 24.77 -149.50
CA THR A 27 -60.94 25.72 -148.78
C THR A 27 -61.56 26.13 -147.44
N THR A 28 -62.84 26.51 -147.36
CA THR A 28 -63.46 26.87 -146.08
C THR A 28 -63.61 25.69 -145.12
N GLU A 29 -63.83 24.47 -145.62
CA GLU A 29 -63.79 23.23 -144.82
C GLU A 29 -62.38 22.98 -144.27
N LYS A 30 -61.33 23.16 -145.09
CA LYS A 30 -59.94 23.01 -144.65
C LYS A 30 -59.50 24.14 -143.72
N ASP A 31 -59.94 25.38 -143.91
CA ASP A 31 -59.70 26.49 -142.99
C ASP A 31 -60.41 26.25 -141.64
N GLN A 32 -61.62 25.68 -141.63
CA GLN A 32 -62.32 25.27 -140.41
C GLN A 32 -61.61 24.09 -139.71
N GLU A 33 -61.14 23.10 -140.47
CA GLU A 33 -60.38 21.97 -139.92
C GLU A 33 -59.02 22.43 -139.36
N ILE A 34 -58.31 23.32 -140.06
CA ILE A 34 -57.07 23.96 -139.59
C ILE A 34 -57.33 24.81 -138.35
N ALA A 35 -58.41 25.60 -138.31
CA ALA A 35 -58.78 26.39 -137.13
C ALA A 35 -59.08 25.49 -135.92
N LYS A 36 -59.88 24.44 -136.11
CA LYS A 36 -60.22 23.47 -135.06
C LYS A 36 -59.00 22.69 -134.57
N LEU A 37 -58.13 22.24 -135.47
CA LEU A 37 -56.86 21.59 -135.12
C LEU A 37 -55.88 22.55 -134.43
N SER A 38 -55.90 23.85 -134.79
CA SER A 38 -55.10 24.88 -134.11
C SER A 38 -55.62 25.17 -132.70
N GLU A 39 -56.93 25.14 -132.49
CA GLU A 39 -57.56 25.30 -131.17
C GLU A 39 -57.37 24.06 -130.29
N GLU A 40 -57.49 22.86 -130.86
CA GLU A 40 -57.14 21.60 -130.18
C GLU A 40 -55.65 21.55 -129.81
N LEU A 41 -54.75 21.88 -130.74
CA LEU A 41 -53.31 21.91 -130.48
C LEU A 41 -52.94 22.99 -129.45
N LYS A 42 -53.63 24.14 -129.47
CA LYS A 42 -53.50 25.17 -128.44
C LYS A 42 -53.93 24.66 -127.06
N THR A 43 -55.13 24.09 -126.93
CA THR A 43 -55.61 23.57 -125.64
C THR A 43 -54.76 22.40 -125.13
N VAL A 44 -54.22 21.56 -126.00
CA VAL A 44 -53.23 20.52 -125.64
C VAL A 44 -51.92 21.15 -125.17
N SER A 45 -51.45 22.24 -125.80
CA SER A 45 -50.27 22.98 -125.36
C SER A 45 -50.49 23.62 -123.98
N GLU A 46 -51.61 24.30 -123.76
CA GLU A 46 -51.97 24.94 -122.48
C GLU A 46 -52.09 23.90 -121.34
N ASN A 47 -52.70 22.74 -121.61
CA ASN A 47 -52.79 21.63 -120.65
C ASN A 47 -51.42 20.99 -120.37
N PHE A 48 -50.57 20.81 -121.39
CA PHE A 48 -49.20 20.29 -121.23
C PHE A 48 -48.33 21.26 -120.43
N GLU A 49 -48.45 22.56 -120.68
CA GLU A 49 -47.73 23.60 -119.94
C GLU A 49 -48.20 23.69 -118.49
N SER A 50 -49.52 23.62 -118.22
CA SER A 50 -50.06 23.51 -116.87
C SER A 50 -49.54 22.27 -116.13
N SER A 51 -49.59 21.09 -116.77
CA SER A 51 -49.13 19.83 -116.16
C SER A 51 -47.62 19.79 -115.96
N SER A 52 -46.84 20.41 -116.86
CA SER A 52 -45.39 20.58 -116.71
C SER A 52 -45.04 21.49 -115.52
N ASN A 53 -45.79 22.59 -115.34
CA ASN A 53 -45.63 23.48 -114.20
C ASN A 53 -46.04 22.80 -112.88
N GLU A 54 -47.14 22.06 -112.86
CA GLU A 54 -47.53 21.22 -111.71
C GLU A 54 -46.43 20.21 -111.38
N ALA A 55 -45.92 19.46 -112.36
CA ALA A 55 -44.82 18.51 -112.17
C ALA A 55 -43.58 19.20 -111.59
N ALA A 56 -43.18 20.37 -112.10
CA ALA A 56 -42.07 21.15 -111.56
C ALA A 56 -42.28 21.55 -110.10
N THR A 57 -43.46 22.06 -109.73
CA THR A 57 -43.76 22.41 -108.32
C THR A 57 -43.82 21.18 -107.40
N THR A 58 -44.31 20.03 -107.88
CA THR A 58 -44.27 18.78 -107.08
C THR A 58 -42.84 18.28 -106.86
N LEU A 59 -41.96 18.44 -107.85
CA LEU A 59 -40.54 18.11 -107.72
C LEU A 59 -39.83 19.06 -106.73
N GLU A 60 -40.10 20.36 -106.80
CA GLU A 60 -39.54 21.37 -105.87
C GLU A 60 -40.02 21.14 -104.42
N ASN A 61 -41.28 20.72 -104.25
CA ASN A 61 -41.82 20.36 -102.94
C ASN A 61 -41.24 19.02 -102.44
N TYR A 62 -41.03 18.04 -103.33
CA TYR A 62 -40.33 16.80 -102.99
C TYR A 62 -38.91 17.07 -102.51
N THR A 63 -38.13 17.92 -103.19
CA THR A 63 -36.76 18.25 -102.77
C THR A 63 -36.72 18.94 -101.41
N LYS A 64 -37.65 19.86 -101.11
CA LYS A 64 -37.74 20.50 -99.78
C LYS A 64 -38.08 19.51 -98.67
N VAL A 65 -38.95 18.53 -98.93
CA VAL A 65 -39.27 17.46 -97.96
C VAL A 65 -38.09 16.50 -97.79
N GLN A 66 -37.34 16.22 -98.86
CA GLN A 66 -36.12 15.41 -98.82
C GLN A 66 -35.02 16.10 -97.99
N GLU A 67 -34.83 17.41 -98.17
CA GLU A 67 -33.91 18.23 -97.35
C GLU A 67 -34.33 18.22 -95.87
N GLN A 68 -35.60 18.53 -95.57
CA GLN A 68 -36.12 18.48 -94.19
C GLN A 68 -36.00 17.10 -93.54
N TYR A 69 -36.16 16.01 -94.30
CA TYR A 69 -35.95 14.65 -93.80
C TYR A 69 -34.48 14.42 -93.40
N ASN A 70 -33.55 14.83 -94.27
CA ASN A 70 -32.10 14.66 -94.02
C ASN A 70 -31.65 15.48 -92.80
N ASP A 71 -32.16 16.72 -92.65
CA ASP A 71 -31.88 17.57 -91.48
C ASP A 71 -32.39 16.91 -90.19
N LEU A 72 -33.63 16.38 -90.20
CA LEU A 72 -34.21 15.69 -89.04
C LEU A 72 -33.48 14.38 -88.69
N GLU A 73 -32.98 13.65 -89.69
CA GLU A 73 -32.15 12.45 -89.49
C GLU A 73 -30.80 12.79 -88.86
N SER A 74 -30.20 13.93 -89.25
CA SER A 74 -28.97 14.47 -88.65
C SER A 74 -29.20 14.92 -87.19
N GLU A 75 -30.27 15.68 -86.91
CA GLU A 75 -30.64 16.06 -85.54
C GLU A 75 -30.90 14.84 -84.65
N LEU A 76 -31.63 13.83 -85.18
CA LEU A 76 -31.91 12.59 -84.46
C LEU A 76 -30.64 11.79 -84.17
N PHE A 77 -29.67 11.78 -85.10
CA PHE A 77 -28.35 11.19 -84.87
C PHE A 77 -27.58 11.92 -83.76
N GLU A 78 -27.51 13.26 -83.82
CA GLU A 78 -26.86 14.06 -82.77
C GLU A 78 -27.50 13.87 -81.39
N VAL A 79 -28.83 13.89 -81.30
CA VAL A 79 -29.56 13.67 -80.03
C VAL A 79 -29.30 12.26 -79.48
N LYS A 80 -29.22 11.26 -80.36
CA LYS A 80 -28.90 9.87 -79.99
C LYS A 80 -27.47 9.72 -79.46
N ASP A 81 -26.49 10.35 -80.11
CA ASP A 81 -25.10 10.32 -79.67
C ASP A 81 -24.92 11.01 -78.30
N LYS A 82 -25.48 12.22 -78.15
CA LYS A 82 -25.54 12.96 -76.88
C LYS A 82 -26.20 12.15 -75.76
N LEU A 83 -27.28 11.42 -76.06
CA LEU A 83 -27.94 10.54 -75.11
C LEU A 83 -27.06 9.34 -74.72
N THR A 84 -26.37 8.70 -75.66
CA THR A 84 -25.44 7.60 -75.33
C THR A 84 -24.23 8.07 -74.52
N SER A 85 -23.72 9.27 -74.78
CA SER A 85 -22.68 9.90 -73.97
C SER A 85 -23.15 10.17 -72.54
N ALA A 86 -24.30 10.82 -72.36
CA ALA A 86 -24.88 11.10 -71.05
C ALA A 86 -25.19 9.82 -70.22
N LEU A 87 -25.57 8.71 -70.88
CA LEU A 87 -25.76 7.42 -70.22
C LEU A 87 -24.43 6.79 -69.75
N ALA A 88 -23.34 6.97 -70.50
CA ALA A 88 -22.01 6.51 -70.10
C ALA A 88 -21.48 7.32 -68.90
N ASP A 89 -21.66 8.65 -68.92
CA ASP A 89 -21.28 9.53 -67.81
C ASP A 89 -22.07 9.23 -66.53
N LEU A 90 -23.39 9.02 -66.65
CA LEU A 90 -24.23 8.62 -65.51
C LEU A 90 -23.79 7.27 -64.93
N LEU A 91 -23.47 6.29 -65.78
CA LEU A 91 -22.97 4.98 -65.34
C LEU A 91 -21.61 5.07 -64.66
N ASN A 92 -20.72 5.96 -65.08
CA ASN A 92 -19.43 6.19 -64.43
C ASN A 92 -19.61 6.92 -63.08
N SER A 93 -20.38 8.01 -63.07
CA SER A 93 -20.74 8.73 -61.83
C SER A 93 -21.38 7.82 -60.78
N GLN A 94 -22.19 6.84 -61.20
CA GLN A 94 -22.78 5.86 -60.29
C GLN A 94 -21.75 4.85 -59.72
N LYS A 95 -20.68 4.49 -60.47
CA LYS A 95 -19.55 3.70 -59.93
C LYS A 95 -18.75 4.53 -58.94
N ASP A 96 -18.43 5.77 -59.29
CA ASP A 96 -17.61 6.67 -58.47
C ASP A 96 -18.31 6.99 -57.15
N LYS A 97 -19.62 7.27 -57.19
CA LYS A 97 -20.46 7.40 -55.99
C LYS A 97 -20.33 6.17 -55.09
N LYS A 98 -20.44 4.96 -55.65
CA LYS A 98 -20.33 3.73 -54.86
C LYS A 98 -18.93 3.57 -54.26
N ALA A 99 -17.87 3.82 -55.01
CA ALA A 99 -16.50 3.75 -54.51
C ALA A 99 -16.25 4.74 -53.35
N ILE A 100 -16.83 5.95 -53.43
CA ILE A 100 -16.81 6.94 -52.34
C ILE A 100 -17.61 6.43 -51.13
N GLU A 101 -18.77 5.81 -51.34
CA GLU A 101 -19.64 5.28 -50.28
C GLU A 101 -19.00 4.08 -49.54
N ASP A 102 -18.38 3.16 -50.27
CA ASP A 102 -17.58 2.04 -49.73
C ASP A 102 -16.36 2.58 -48.93
N THR A 103 -15.63 3.56 -49.48
CA THR A 103 -14.46 4.20 -48.82
C THR A 103 -14.88 4.95 -47.55
N LEU A 104 -15.98 5.70 -47.59
CA LEU A 104 -16.53 6.42 -46.44
C LEU A 104 -16.93 5.46 -45.31
N GLN A 105 -17.42 4.27 -45.63
CA GLN A 105 -17.73 3.27 -44.62
C GLN A 105 -16.49 2.61 -44.05
N GLN A 106 -15.44 2.38 -44.84
CA GLN A 106 -14.12 1.95 -44.33
C GLN A 106 -13.53 2.97 -43.34
N GLU A 107 -13.54 4.25 -43.69
CA GLU A 107 -13.06 5.34 -42.81
C GLU A 107 -13.89 5.46 -41.51
N ARG A 108 -15.21 5.27 -41.58
CA ARG A 108 -16.06 5.21 -40.37
C ARG A 108 -15.65 4.06 -39.45
N ASN A 109 -15.47 2.86 -40.00
CA ASN A 109 -15.10 1.68 -39.22
C ASN A 109 -13.69 1.85 -38.58
N ALA A 110 -12.74 2.41 -39.33
CA ALA A 110 -11.39 2.71 -38.83
C ALA A 110 -11.41 3.76 -37.72
N ARG A 111 -12.18 4.86 -37.91
CA ARG A 111 -12.36 5.89 -36.89
C ARG A 111 -13.00 5.35 -35.61
N GLU A 112 -13.96 4.43 -35.72
CA GLU A 112 -14.60 3.80 -34.55
C GLU A 112 -13.61 2.93 -33.76
N LEU A 113 -12.72 2.20 -34.44
CA LEU A 113 -11.64 1.44 -33.78
C LEU A 113 -10.70 2.37 -33.00
N VAL A 114 -10.21 3.44 -33.64
CA VAL A 114 -9.31 4.44 -33.01
C VAL A 114 -9.99 5.16 -31.83
N VAL A 115 -11.32 5.37 -31.89
CA VAL A 115 -12.08 5.93 -30.75
C VAL A 115 -12.09 4.98 -29.56
N ARG A 116 -12.34 3.68 -29.78
CA ARG A 116 -12.29 2.67 -28.71
C ARG A 116 -10.89 2.50 -28.12
N GLU A 117 -9.85 2.45 -28.96
CA GLU A 117 -8.45 2.42 -28.50
C GLU A 117 -8.07 3.67 -27.67
N ARG A 118 -8.60 4.86 -28.03
CA ARG A 118 -8.41 6.08 -27.24
C ARG A 118 -9.11 5.98 -25.88
N GLU A 119 -10.33 5.45 -25.83
CA GLU A 119 -11.12 5.30 -24.60
C GLU A 119 -10.48 4.29 -23.63
N ASP A 120 -9.94 3.18 -24.14
CA ASP A 120 -9.12 2.24 -23.36
C ASP A 120 -7.84 2.92 -22.82
N LEU A 121 -7.13 3.70 -23.64
CA LEU A 121 -5.93 4.43 -23.20
C LEU A 121 -6.25 5.53 -22.18
N GLU A 122 -7.38 6.22 -22.32
CA GLU A 122 -7.85 7.27 -21.41
C GLU A 122 -8.24 6.68 -20.03
N SER A 123 -8.91 5.53 -20.02
CA SER A 123 -9.17 4.73 -18.81
C SER A 123 -7.88 4.29 -18.12
N ASN A 124 -6.93 3.73 -18.87
CA ASN A 124 -5.63 3.32 -18.33
C ASN A 124 -4.83 4.52 -17.76
N LEU A 125 -4.88 5.67 -18.42
CA LEU A 125 -4.26 6.91 -17.94
C LEU A 125 -4.91 7.41 -16.64
N GLN A 126 -6.22 7.27 -16.50
CA GLN A 126 -6.93 7.60 -15.25
C GLN A 126 -6.50 6.68 -14.09
N VAL A 127 -6.33 5.37 -14.33
CA VAL A 127 -5.81 4.45 -13.31
C VAL A 127 -4.38 4.84 -12.90
N VAL A 128 -3.46 5.00 -13.86
CA VAL A 128 -2.05 5.35 -13.59
C VAL A 128 -1.91 6.71 -12.89
N THR A 129 -2.75 7.69 -13.22
CA THR A 129 -2.74 9.00 -12.52
C THR A 129 -3.29 8.90 -11.10
N SER A 130 -4.31 8.05 -10.85
CA SER A 130 -4.80 7.79 -9.48
C SER A 130 -3.76 7.09 -8.61
N GLU A 131 -3.05 6.09 -9.15
CA GLU A 131 -1.97 5.40 -8.43
C GLU A 131 -0.79 6.33 -8.15
N LYS A 132 -0.41 7.18 -9.12
CA LYS A 132 0.63 8.20 -8.93
C LYS A 132 0.28 9.16 -7.78
N THR A 133 -0.96 9.64 -7.70
CA THR A 133 -1.41 10.51 -6.61
C THR A 133 -1.32 9.80 -5.26
N ARG A 134 -1.82 8.57 -5.15
CA ARG A 134 -1.72 7.76 -3.92
C ARG A 134 -0.27 7.51 -3.51
N LEU A 135 0.62 7.21 -4.45
CA LEU A 135 2.04 7.00 -4.18
C LEU A 135 2.74 8.29 -3.73
N SER A 136 2.33 9.46 -4.25
CA SER A 136 2.81 10.76 -3.76
C SER A 136 2.37 10.99 -2.31
N GLN A 137 1.09 10.82 -2.01
CA GLN A 137 0.54 10.98 -0.65
C GLN A 137 1.24 10.06 0.35
N ASN A 138 1.43 8.78 0.01
CA ASN A 138 2.18 7.84 0.84
C ASN A 138 3.64 8.31 1.08
N LEU A 139 4.31 8.87 0.06
CA LEU A 139 5.68 9.38 0.19
C LEU A 139 5.72 10.61 1.11
N ASP A 140 4.77 11.53 0.97
CA ASP A 140 4.64 12.71 1.84
C ASP A 140 4.40 12.29 3.30
N GLU A 141 3.56 11.28 3.56
CA GLU A 141 3.38 10.68 4.90
C GLU A 141 4.67 10.06 5.47
N TYR A 142 5.46 9.36 4.64
CA TYR A 142 6.75 8.81 5.07
C TYR A 142 7.75 9.92 5.43
N VAL A 143 7.81 11.01 4.66
CA VAL A 143 8.69 12.16 4.93
C VAL A 143 8.27 12.90 6.22
N GLU A 144 6.98 13.07 6.48
CA GLU A 144 6.52 13.67 7.74
C GLU A 144 6.86 12.76 8.94
N LYS A 145 6.69 11.44 8.78
CA LYS A 145 7.03 10.45 9.81
C LYS A 145 8.54 10.39 10.09
N GLU A 146 9.37 10.47 9.07
CA GLU A 146 10.83 10.55 9.20
C GLU A 146 11.25 11.85 9.91
N SER A 147 10.67 12.98 9.53
CA SER A 147 10.89 14.29 10.18
C SER A 147 10.54 14.26 11.68
N ARG A 148 9.40 13.66 12.04
CA ARG A 148 8.99 13.44 13.43
C ARG A 148 9.95 12.51 14.18
N LEU A 149 10.49 11.48 13.53
CA LEU A 149 11.48 10.58 14.16
C LEU A 149 12.82 11.29 14.38
N GLU A 150 13.28 12.12 13.44
CA GLU A 150 14.46 12.97 13.65
C GLU A 150 14.28 13.94 14.83
N GLU A 151 13.13 14.59 14.96
CA GLU A 151 12.83 15.50 16.07
C GLU A 151 12.84 14.77 17.42
N ASN A 152 12.23 13.58 17.47
CA ASN A 152 12.29 12.71 18.65
C ASN A 152 13.73 12.31 19.00
N VAL A 153 14.55 11.91 18.02
CA VAL A 153 15.99 11.59 18.24
C VAL A 153 16.74 12.80 18.79
N LYS A 154 16.57 13.99 18.19
CA LYS A 154 17.22 15.23 18.64
C LYS A 154 16.84 15.59 20.09
N SER A 155 15.57 15.40 20.48
CA SER A 155 15.11 15.64 21.88
C SER A 155 15.62 14.60 22.89
N LEU A 156 15.84 13.35 22.46
CA LEU A 156 16.47 12.33 23.30
C LEU A 156 17.97 12.58 23.44
N GLU A 157 18.65 13.01 22.38
CA GLU A 157 20.06 13.42 22.43
C GLU A 157 20.30 14.61 23.37
N THR A 158 19.41 15.61 23.40
CA THR A 158 19.54 16.72 24.36
C THR A 158 19.36 16.24 25.79
N ARG A 159 18.36 15.38 26.06
CA ARG A 159 18.13 14.86 27.42
C ARG A 159 19.25 13.94 27.91
N ILE A 160 19.86 13.14 27.02
CA ILE A 160 21.06 12.35 27.35
C ILE A 160 22.21 13.27 27.78
N LYS A 161 22.47 14.37 27.05
CA LYS A 161 23.53 15.35 27.40
C LYS A 161 23.23 16.05 28.74
N GLU A 162 21.97 16.31 29.05
CA GLU A 162 21.54 16.84 30.35
C GLU A 162 21.76 15.83 31.49
N GLU A 163 21.36 14.56 31.29
CA GLU A 163 21.57 13.46 32.24
C GLU A 163 23.07 13.18 32.47
N GLU A 164 23.90 13.24 31.42
CA GLU A 164 25.37 13.13 31.49
C GLU A 164 26.02 14.29 32.27
N GLN A 165 25.59 15.54 32.05
CA GLN A 165 26.08 16.68 32.80
C GLN A 165 25.70 16.58 34.28
N ILE A 166 24.44 16.24 34.59
CA ILE A 166 23.97 16.04 35.97
C ILE A 166 24.77 14.94 36.67
N LYS A 167 25.11 13.85 35.96
CA LYS A 167 25.98 12.79 36.48
C LYS A 167 27.39 13.32 36.82
N CYS A 168 28.03 14.04 35.90
CA CYS A 168 29.35 14.65 36.12
C CYS A 168 29.36 15.60 37.34
N ASP A 169 28.32 16.42 37.46
CA ASP A 169 28.04 17.30 38.59
C ASP A 169 27.90 16.58 39.94
N ILE A 170 27.37 15.35 39.94
CA ILE A 170 27.22 14.51 41.13
C ILE A 170 28.56 13.80 41.45
N GLU A 171 29.27 13.32 40.44
CA GLU A 171 30.58 12.66 40.62
C GLU A 171 31.64 13.64 41.19
N SER A 172 31.65 14.91 40.77
CA SER A 172 32.49 15.96 41.40
C SER A 172 32.13 16.15 42.88
N LYS A 173 30.84 16.33 43.19
CA LYS A 173 30.36 16.55 44.56
C LYS A 173 30.58 15.34 45.47
N LEU A 174 30.59 14.12 44.91
CA LEU A 174 30.94 12.90 45.64
C LEU A 174 32.42 12.91 46.01
N SER A 175 33.30 13.14 45.02
CA SER A 175 34.76 13.23 45.21
C SER A 175 35.15 14.31 46.25
N GLU A 176 34.54 15.50 46.18
CA GLU A 176 34.70 16.56 47.19
C GLU A 176 34.34 16.10 48.61
N LYS A 177 33.32 15.25 48.76
CA LYS A 177 32.89 14.72 50.07
C LYS A 177 33.70 13.52 50.54
N GLU A 178 34.24 12.71 49.63
CA GLU A 178 35.19 11.65 49.96
C GLU A 178 36.50 12.24 50.49
N ILE A 179 37.05 13.27 49.82
CA ILE A 179 38.24 14.00 50.27
C ILE A 179 38.02 14.63 51.65
N GLU A 180 36.89 15.32 51.87
CA GLU A 180 36.59 15.91 53.18
C GLU A 180 36.34 14.86 54.27
N ASN A 181 35.77 13.69 53.94
CA ASN A 181 35.62 12.60 54.90
C ASN A 181 36.96 12.02 55.32
N GLU A 182 37.90 11.82 54.39
CA GLU A 182 39.24 11.31 54.70
C GLU A 182 40.09 12.34 55.46
N ARG A 183 39.92 13.64 55.16
CA ARG A 183 40.50 14.74 55.95
C ARG A 183 40.00 14.69 57.40
N LEU A 184 38.69 14.56 57.61
CA LEU A 184 38.08 14.47 58.95
C LEU A 184 38.48 13.19 59.70
N ARG A 185 38.67 12.05 59.01
CA ARG A 185 39.21 10.82 59.63
C ARG A 185 40.65 11.01 60.09
N THR A 186 41.48 11.68 59.27
CA THR A 186 42.88 11.96 59.61
C THR A 186 42.96 12.88 60.83
N GLU A 187 42.19 13.97 60.83
CA GLU A 187 42.08 14.90 61.97
C GLU A 187 41.59 14.20 63.26
N LEU A 188 40.59 13.32 63.16
CA LEU A 188 40.10 12.53 64.30
C LEU A 188 41.17 11.57 64.84
N LEU A 189 41.90 10.88 63.96
CA LEU A 189 43.00 9.99 64.33
C LEU A 189 44.16 10.76 64.99
N GLU A 190 44.46 11.99 64.55
CA GLU A 190 45.45 12.85 65.20
C GLU A 190 45.01 13.23 66.63
N TYR A 191 43.74 13.63 66.84
CA TYR A 191 43.20 13.88 68.18
C TYR A 191 43.16 12.63 69.07
N GLU A 192 42.84 11.45 68.54
CA GLU A 192 42.88 10.20 69.29
C GLU A 192 44.31 9.86 69.76
N ASN A 193 45.31 9.99 68.88
CA ASN A 193 46.71 9.79 69.25
C ASN A 193 47.20 10.83 70.27
N GLU A 194 46.82 12.10 70.12
CA GLU A 194 47.17 13.15 71.08
C GLU A 194 46.52 12.90 72.46
N LEU A 195 45.28 12.41 72.50
CA LEU A 195 44.58 12.05 73.73
C LEU A 195 45.20 10.82 74.40
N VAL A 196 45.55 9.76 73.64
CA VAL A 196 46.29 8.60 74.15
C VAL A 196 47.62 9.06 74.75
N HIS A 197 48.40 9.87 74.03
CA HIS A 197 49.67 10.41 74.52
C HIS A 197 49.49 11.21 75.83
N LYS A 198 48.45 12.06 75.92
CA LYS A 198 48.10 12.81 77.15
C LYS A 198 47.71 11.91 78.32
N ILE A 199 47.04 10.78 78.06
CA ILE A 199 46.68 9.80 79.08
C ILE A 199 47.92 9.01 79.53
N GLU A 200 48.73 8.49 78.61
CA GLU A 200 49.91 7.70 78.91
C GLU A 200 50.96 8.44 79.74
N HIS A 201 51.08 9.75 79.52
CA HIS A 201 51.97 10.67 80.23
C HIS A 201 51.30 11.40 81.40
N SER A 202 50.03 11.12 81.71
CA SER A 202 49.34 11.73 82.84
C SER A 202 50.03 11.37 84.16
N ASP A 203 50.17 12.33 85.06
CA ASP A 203 50.81 12.14 86.37
C ASP A 203 50.18 10.96 87.14
N LEU A 204 48.85 10.81 87.10
CA LEU A 204 48.13 9.69 87.70
C LEU A 204 48.50 8.34 87.08
N VAL A 205 48.72 8.27 85.77
CA VAL A 205 49.11 7.04 85.09
C VAL A 205 50.58 6.70 85.38
N ASN A 206 51.44 7.71 85.52
CA ASN A 206 52.84 7.53 85.93
C ASN A 206 52.94 7.11 87.41
N GLU A 207 52.19 7.73 88.30
CA GLU A 207 52.05 7.36 89.71
C GLU A 207 51.52 5.92 89.86
N LEU A 208 50.52 5.51 89.06
CA LEU A 208 50.04 4.13 89.06
C LEU A 208 51.09 3.14 88.54
N LYS A 209 51.85 3.49 87.48
CA LYS A 209 52.98 2.67 86.98
C LYS A 209 54.08 2.52 88.05
N GLU A 210 54.42 3.60 88.76
CA GLU A 210 55.43 3.59 89.82
C GLU A 210 54.97 2.79 91.05
N ASN A 211 53.71 2.96 91.48
CA ASN A 211 53.13 2.17 92.56
C ASN A 211 53.06 0.67 92.21
N ILE A 212 52.67 0.30 90.99
CA ILE A 212 52.69 -1.10 90.53
C ILE A 212 54.11 -1.65 90.63
N LYS A 213 55.11 -0.94 90.10
CA LYS A 213 56.51 -1.38 90.15
C LYS A 213 57.02 -1.53 91.58
N SER A 214 56.71 -0.57 92.47
CA SER A 214 57.08 -0.64 93.89
C SER A 214 56.47 -1.87 94.57
N LEU A 215 55.21 -2.17 94.28
CA LEU A 215 54.53 -3.38 94.78
C LEU A 215 55.10 -4.67 94.18
N GLU A 216 55.56 -4.67 92.93
CA GLU A 216 56.26 -5.80 92.31
C GLU A 216 57.64 -6.03 92.95
N ASP A 217 58.43 -4.98 93.16
CA ASP A 217 59.73 -5.04 93.85
C ASP A 217 59.56 -5.49 95.31
N GLU A 218 58.57 -4.97 96.05
CA GLU A 218 58.21 -5.47 97.39
C GLU A 218 57.78 -6.94 97.36
N LEU A 219 56.96 -7.37 96.40
CA LEU A 219 56.53 -8.76 96.28
C LEU A 219 57.71 -9.70 96.02
N VAL A 220 58.69 -9.27 95.21
CA VAL A 220 59.94 -10.00 94.98
C VAL A 220 60.77 -10.06 96.26
N GLU A 221 60.91 -8.95 97.00
CA GLU A 221 61.62 -8.93 98.29
C GLU A 221 60.95 -9.86 99.30
N LYS A 222 59.63 -9.77 99.51
CA LYS A 222 58.91 -10.65 100.44
C LYS A 222 59.04 -12.11 100.02
N LYS A 223 58.98 -12.42 98.72
CA LYS A 223 59.19 -13.78 98.18
C LYS A 223 60.60 -14.31 98.45
N GLN A 224 61.63 -13.45 98.36
CA GLN A 224 63.01 -13.79 98.71
C GLN A 224 63.17 -13.98 100.23
N ALA A 225 62.60 -13.09 101.05
CA ALA A 225 62.59 -13.20 102.51
C ALA A 225 61.89 -14.49 102.99
N LEU A 226 60.73 -14.83 102.40
CA LEU A 226 59.98 -16.05 102.70
C LEU A 226 60.79 -17.31 102.29
N LYS A 227 61.54 -17.27 101.18
CA LYS A 227 62.48 -18.33 100.80
C LYS A 227 63.62 -18.50 101.82
N VAL A 228 64.19 -17.39 102.33
CA VAL A 228 65.23 -17.43 103.38
C VAL A 228 64.68 -17.91 104.71
N GLN A 229 63.49 -17.46 105.13
CA GLN A 229 62.82 -17.93 106.34
C GLN A 229 62.44 -19.41 106.24
N GLY A 230 61.97 -19.88 105.08
CA GLY A 230 61.70 -21.29 104.79
C GLY A 230 62.95 -22.16 104.91
N GLY A 231 64.09 -21.68 104.40
CA GLY A 231 65.40 -22.31 104.62
C GLY A 231 65.77 -22.39 106.09
N ARG A 232 65.69 -21.26 106.81
CA ARG A 232 65.98 -21.19 108.26
C ARG A 232 65.06 -22.08 109.10
N LEU A 233 63.78 -22.20 108.74
CA LEU A 233 62.83 -23.12 109.37
C LEU A 233 63.17 -24.59 109.08
N ALA A 234 63.59 -24.91 107.85
CA ALA A 234 64.06 -26.25 107.51
C ALA A 234 65.34 -26.62 108.28
N ASP A 235 66.25 -25.68 108.50
CA ASP A 235 67.47 -25.90 109.29
C ASP A 235 67.19 -25.95 110.79
N MET A 236 66.30 -25.09 111.33
CA MET A 236 65.83 -25.22 112.71
C MET A 236 65.13 -26.56 112.95
N LYS A 237 64.35 -27.07 111.99
CA LYS A 237 63.77 -28.42 112.05
C LYS A 237 64.86 -29.50 112.15
N LYS A 238 65.93 -29.42 111.34
CA LYS A 238 67.11 -30.32 111.42
C LYS A 238 67.86 -30.21 112.76
N THR A 239 67.88 -29.03 113.40
CA THR A 239 68.56 -28.83 114.70
C THR A 239 67.73 -29.34 115.87
N ILE A 240 66.43 -29.04 115.90
CA ILE A 240 65.51 -29.56 116.93
C ILE A 240 65.45 -31.10 116.88
N GLN A 241 65.43 -31.69 115.68
CA GLN A 241 65.54 -33.14 115.46
C GLN A 241 66.92 -33.74 115.81
N ARG A 242 67.91 -32.93 116.20
CA ARG A 242 69.29 -33.36 116.55
C ARG A 242 69.63 -33.13 118.02
N GLU A 243 69.07 -32.10 118.66
CA GLU A 243 69.25 -31.85 120.10
C GLU A 243 68.30 -32.68 120.97
N LEU A 244 67.07 -32.93 120.51
CA LEU A 244 66.15 -33.88 121.16
C LEU A 244 66.58 -35.31 120.88
N LYS A 245 67.56 -35.81 121.65
CA LYS A 245 67.98 -37.22 121.66
C LYS A 245 66.92 -38.13 122.31
N LEU A 246 65.82 -38.35 121.60
CA LEU A 246 64.90 -39.46 121.83
C LEU A 246 64.64 -40.21 120.51
N SER A 247 64.47 -41.52 120.65
CA SER A 247 64.24 -42.52 119.60
C SER A 247 63.64 -43.76 120.28
N PRO A 248 62.80 -44.59 119.65
CA PRO A 248 62.42 -44.60 118.23
C PRO A 248 60.89 -44.52 117.97
N ASP A 249 60.55 -44.51 116.67
CA ASP A 249 59.40 -45.11 115.95
C ASP A 249 57.94 -45.19 116.52
N SER A 250 57.02 -45.13 115.55
CA SER A 250 55.75 -45.88 115.41
C SER A 250 54.41 -45.37 115.97
N THR A 251 53.41 -45.51 115.08
CA THR A 251 51.95 -45.40 115.21
C THR A 251 51.34 -44.06 115.66
N ASP A 252 50.08 -43.72 115.40
CA ASP A 252 49.14 -43.85 114.27
C ASP A 252 47.77 -43.32 114.79
N SER A 253 46.75 -43.20 113.94
CA SER A 253 45.30 -43.18 114.31
C SER A 253 44.58 -41.89 114.81
N ILE A 254 43.53 -41.55 114.05
CA ILE A 254 42.14 -41.21 114.48
C ILE A 254 41.84 -39.82 115.12
N THR A 255 41.34 -38.88 114.30
CA THR A 255 40.01 -38.19 114.30
C THR A 255 40.14 -36.95 113.39
N ASP A 256 39.41 -36.69 112.30
CA ASP A 256 38.10 -37.10 111.75
C ASP A 256 36.87 -36.25 112.19
N LEU A 257 36.11 -35.77 111.19
CA LEU A 257 34.79 -35.07 111.21
C LEU A 257 34.64 -33.79 112.06
N GLN A 258 34.32 -32.63 111.49
CA GLN A 258 32.96 -32.23 111.00
C GLN A 258 33.07 -31.12 109.93
N LYS A 259 32.39 -31.21 108.77
CA LYS A 259 30.97 -30.86 108.45
C LYS A 259 30.68 -29.33 108.50
N SER A 260 30.16 -28.67 107.44
CA SER A 260 28.87 -28.85 106.70
C SER A 260 27.68 -28.31 107.52
N SER A 261 26.66 -27.59 107.01
CA SER A 261 26.29 -27.11 105.66
C SER A 261 25.19 -26.02 105.76
N ASN A 262 24.92 -25.27 104.66
CA ASN A 262 23.78 -24.35 104.46
C ASN A 262 23.76 -23.10 105.38
N GLY A 263 23.00 -22.02 105.14
CA GLY A 263 22.03 -21.64 104.10
C GLY A 263 20.93 -20.76 104.75
N GLY A 264 20.22 -19.83 104.11
CA GLY A 264 20.10 -19.37 102.71
C GLY A 264 19.04 -18.23 102.68
N ASN A 265 18.18 -18.17 101.65
CA ASN A 265 17.10 -17.17 101.39
C ASN A 265 17.55 -15.86 100.71
N LYS A 266 16.80 -15.23 99.78
CA LYS A 266 15.52 -15.58 99.10
C LYS A 266 15.35 -14.72 97.81
N SER A 267 14.80 -15.30 96.73
CA SER A 267 14.09 -14.66 95.58
C SER A 267 14.75 -13.50 94.79
N ALA A 268 14.73 -13.39 93.46
CA ALA A 268 14.31 -14.22 92.30
C ALA A 268 15.03 -13.63 91.04
N MET A 269 14.68 -13.72 89.74
CA MET A 269 13.53 -14.23 88.95
C MET A 269 13.94 -14.39 87.45
N GLY A 270 13.30 -15.29 86.68
CA GLY A 270 13.50 -15.47 85.22
C GLY A 270 14.64 -16.46 84.88
N VAL A 271 14.50 -17.56 84.09
CA VAL A 271 13.78 -17.89 82.84
C VAL A 271 14.52 -17.33 81.60
N ALA A 272 15.05 -18.12 80.63
CA ALA A 272 14.97 -19.57 80.39
C ALA A 272 16.19 -20.18 79.62
N THR A 273 16.16 -21.52 79.47
CA THR A 273 16.64 -22.41 78.37
C THR A 273 17.39 -21.84 77.15
N VAL A 274 18.28 -22.52 76.39
CA VAL A 274 19.09 -23.77 76.42
C VAL A 274 19.45 -24.10 74.93
N THR A 275 20.61 -24.73 74.67
CA THR A 275 21.10 -25.33 73.38
C THR A 275 21.27 -24.47 72.10
N ASN A 276 22.55 -24.24 71.74
CA ASN A 276 23.30 -24.72 70.55
C ASN A 276 22.71 -24.76 69.11
N ILE A 277 23.69 -24.68 68.17
CA ILE A 277 23.69 -25.02 66.72
C ILE A 277 23.47 -23.81 65.77
N PRO A 278 24.37 -23.57 64.79
CA PRO A 278 24.31 -22.39 63.91
C PRO A 278 23.63 -22.66 62.56
N VAL A 279 23.09 -21.60 61.94
CA VAL A 279 22.67 -21.58 60.52
C VAL A 279 23.05 -20.23 59.90
N SER A 280 23.28 -20.24 58.59
CA SER A 280 23.55 -19.08 57.72
C SER A 280 22.26 -18.38 57.24
N HIS A 281 22.31 -17.75 56.05
CA HIS A 281 21.30 -16.90 55.39
C HIS A 281 21.30 -15.45 55.91
N ALA A 282 21.82 -14.48 55.16
CA ALA A 282 21.37 -13.97 53.85
C ALA A 282 20.12 -13.08 53.97
N LEU A 283 20.35 -11.78 54.10
CA LEU A 283 19.33 -10.74 54.02
C LEU A 283 18.94 -10.54 52.55
N ASN A 284 17.66 -10.61 52.23
CA ASN A 284 17.13 -10.17 50.95
C ASN A 284 15.86 -9.34 51.14
N ASN A 285 15.64 -8.43 50.19
CA ASN A 285 15.06 -7.12 50.50
C ASN A 285 13.53 -7.00 50.26
N THR A 286 12.96 -5.89 50.76
CA THR A 286 11.73 -5.24 50.28
C THR A 286 10.39 -5.97 50.52
N SER A 287 9.64 -5.48 51.50
CA SER A 287 8.20 -5.75 51.66
C SER A 287 7.34 -4.73 50.88
N THR A 288 6.42 -5.21 50.05
CA THR A 288 5.19 -4.46 49.71
C THR A 288 4.02 -5.45 49.61
N GLY A 289 3.15 -5.48 50.62
CA GLY A 289 2.05 -6.45 50.68
C GLY A 289 0.81 -6.01 49.89
N GLN A 290 0.09 -6.97 49.32
CA GLN A 290 -1.24 -6.77 48.75
C GLN A 290 -2.21 -7.81 49.34
N LEU A 291 -3.40 -7.36 49.75
CA LEU A 291 -4.38 -8.18 50.46
C LEU A 291 -5.15 -9.10 49.51
N ILE A 292 -5.35 -10.35 49.92
CA ILE A 292 -6.20 -11.34 49.24
C ILE A 292 -7.44 -11.61 50.10
N THR A 293 -8.61 -11.72 49.47
CA THR A 293 -9.84 -12.25 50.12
C THR A 293 -10.53 -13.29 49.23
N ASN A 294 -9.97 -14.51 49.28
CA ASN A 294 -10.61 -15.83 49.15
C ASN A 294 -11.75 -16.04 48.13
N GLY A 295 -11.49 -16.85 47.10
CA GLY A 295 -12.53 -17.47 46.26
C GLY A 295 -11.97 -18.58 45.36
N ALA A 296 -12.20 -19.85 45.75
CA ALA A 296 -11.70 -21.07 45.11
C ALA A 296 -10.17 -21.32 45.18
N TYR A 297 -9.78 -22.58 44.98
CA TYR A 297 -8.39 -23.06 44.96
C TYR A 297 -7.91 -23.19 43.51
N GLU A 298 -6.99 -22.34 43.08
CA GLU A 298 -6.15 -22.53 41.89
C GLU A 298 -4.74 -21.98 42.17
N GLU A 299 -3.72 -22.46 41.46
CA GLU A 299 -2.32 -22.34 41.90
C GLU A 299 -1.69 -20.96 41.59
N PRO A 300 -1.19 -20.21 42.59
CA PRO A 300 -0.80 -18.79 42.43
C PRO A 300 0.43 -18.57 41.52
N VAL A 301 1.21 -19.64 41.26
CA VAL A 301 2.35 -19.65 40.33
C VAL A 301 1.93 -19.20 38.93
N ASN A 302 0.68 -19.42 38.54
CA ASN A 302 0.26 -19.26 37.16
C ASN A 302 0.11 -17.79 36.70
N SER A 303 -0.02 -16.81 37.60
CA SER A 303 -0.36 -15.43 37.23
C SER A 303 0.77 -14.68 36.49
N GLU A 304 2.03 -15.02 36.73
CA GLU A 304 3.18 -14.43 36.04
C GLU A 304 3.44 -15.14 34.69
N TYR A 305 3.33 -16.47 34.67
CA TYR A 305 3.40 -17.27 33.46
C TYR A 305 2.27 -16.91 32.47
N LEU A 306 1.04 -16.74 32.95
CA LEU A 306 -0.12 -16.28 32.19
C LEU A 306 0.15 -14.91 31.53
N LYS A 307 0.69 -13.93 32.28
CA LYS A 307 1.07 -12.62 31.72
C LYS A 307 2.09 -12.79 30.60
N HIS A 308 3.14 -13.59 30.82
CA HIS A 308 4.16 -13.83 29.79
C HIS A 308 3.56 -14.52 28.55
N VAL A 309 2.77 -15.59 28.72
CA VAL A 309 2.18 -16.34 27.60
C VAL A 309 1.16 -15.51 26.82
N ILE A 310 0.37 -14.64 27.48
CA ILE A 310 -0.57 -13.75 26.80
C ILE A 310 0.13 -12.60 26.08
N ILE A 311 1.11 -11.94 26.72
CA ILE A 311 1.92 -10.92 26.06
C ILE A 311 2.65 -11.52 24.85
N LYS A 312 3.19 -12.74 24.99
CA LYS A 312 3.83 -13.44 23.88
C LYS A 312 2.82 -13.80 22.78
N PHE A 313 1.67 -14.39 23.12
CA PHE A 313 0.62 -14.71 22.14
C PHE A 313 0.15 -13.49 21.33
N LEU A 314 0.05 -12.32 21.97
CA LEU A 314 -0.36 -11.07 21.33
C LEU A 314 0.75 -10.36 20.52
N THR A 315 2.03 -10.66 20.79
CA THR A 315 3.19 -10.04 20.09
C THR A 315 3.92 -10.98 19.12
N SER A 316 3.67 -12.29 19.21
CA SER A 316 4.15 -13.31 18.28
C SER A 316 3.49 -13.18 16.90
N ARG A 317 4.22 -13.61 15.86
CA ARG A 317 3.64 -13.84 14.52
C ARG A 317 2.62 -14.97 14.57
N GLU A 318 1.66 -14.97 13.66
CA GLU A 318 0.51 -15.88 13.62
C GLU A 318 0.92 -17.37 13.72
N SER A 319 2.00 -17.79 13.05
CA SER A 319 2.51 -19.17 13.06
C SER A 319 3.23 -19.58 14.36
N GLU A 320 3.46 -18.64 15.28
CA GLU A 320 3.80 -18.93 16.68
C GLU A 320 2.57 -18.83 17.58
N ALA A 321 1.66 -17.88 17.33
CA ALA A 321 0.38 -17.79 18.05
C ALA A 321 -0.43 -19.11 17.95
N VAL A 322 -0.52 -19.75 16.77
CA VAL A 322 -1.20 -21.05 16.60
C VAL A 322 -0.61 -22.19 17.43
N ARG A 323 0.69 -22.11 17.75
CA ARG A 323 1.37 -23.07 18.66
C ARG A 323 1.12 -22.72 20.13
N LEU A 324 1.04 -21.43 20.45
CA LEU A 324 0.70 -20.92 21.79
C LEU A 324 -0.79 -21.07 22.14
N THR A 325 -1.70 -21.19 21.15
CA THR A 325 -3.16 -21.32 21.34
C THR A 325 -3.55 -22.36 22.39
N LYS A 326 -2.91 -23.53 22.41
CA LYS A 326 -3.22 -24.59 23.39
C LYS A 326 -2.76 -24.25 24.81
N ALA A 327 -1.66 -23.52 24.95
CA ALA A 327 -1.23 -23.00 26.24
C ALA A 327 -2.22 -21.95 26.73
N VAL A 328 -2.57 -20.96 25.89
CA VAL A 328 -3.59 -19.94 26.19
C VAL A 328 -4.90 -20.57 26.64
N ALA A 329 -5.43 -21.55 25.90
CA ALA A 329 -6.67 -22.23 26.26
C ALA A 329 -6.60 -22.96 27.61
N THR A 330 -5.48 -23.63 27.90
CA THR A 330 -5.26 -24.30 29.19
C THR A 330 -5.15 -23.30 30.35
N LEU A 331 -4.49 -22.16 30.13
CA LEU A 331 -4.19 -21.16 31.16
C LEU A 331 -5.36 -20.22 31.48
N LEU A 332 -6.32 -20.07 30.55
CA LEU A 332 -7.56 -19.30 30.74
C LEU A 332 -8.78 -20.20 31.03
N HIS A 333 -8.58 -21.53 31.08
CA HIS A 333 -9.66 -22.52 31.18
C HIS A 333 -10.74 -22.36 30.09
N MET A 334 -10.31 -22.02 28.86
CA MET A 334 -11.21 -21.88 27.70
C MET A 334 -11.86 -23.22 27.36
N THR A 335 -13.10 -23.18 26.87
CA THR A 335 -13.77 -24.38 26.36
C THR A 335 -13.09 -24.88 25.07
N PRO A 336 -13.25 -26.17 24.71
CA PRO A 336 -12.72 -26.69 23.44
C PRO A 336 -13.29 -25.99 22.21
N GLU A 337 -14.50 -25.41 22.30
CA GLU A 337 -15.10 -24.63 21.22
C GLU A 337 -14.44 -23.26 21.06
N GLU A 338 -14.09 -22.59 22.17
CA GLU A 338 -13.34 -21.34 22.15
C GLU A 338 -11.88 -21.52 21.71
N GLU A 339 -11.20 -22.62 22.10
CA GLU A 339 -9.87 -22.95 21.52
C GLU A 339 -9.99 -23.13 19.99
N ARG A 340 -11.01 -23.86 19.53
CA ARG A 340 -11.24 -24.10 18.11
C ARG A 340 -11.51 -22.79 17.36
N LEU A 341 -12.36 -21.91 17.89
CA LEU A 341 -12.66 -20.61 17.29
C LEU A 341 -11.43 -19.69 17.23
N LEU A 342 -10.58 -19.71 18.27
CA LEU A 342 -9.32 -18.96 18.31
C LEU A 342 -8.32 -19.49 17.27
N ARG A 343 -8.26 -20.81 17.09
CA ARG A 343 -7.44 -21.48 16.06
C ARG A 343 -7.93 -21.17 14.65
N ASP A 344 -9.21 -21.41 14.36
CA ASP A 344 -9.87 -21.07 13.09
C ASP A 344 -9.63 -19.60 12.69
N THR A 345 -9.61 -18.68 13.66
CA THR A 345 -9.38 -17.25 13.43
C THR A 345 -7.93 -16.94 13.04
N LEU A 346 -6.95 -17.63 13.64
CA LEU A 346 -5.54 -17.47 13.27
C LEU A 346 -5.23 -18.14 11.92
N ASP A 347 -5.80 -19.31 11.66
CA ASP A 347 -5.63 -20.01 10.39
C ASP A 347 -6.32 -19.23 9.24
N TRP A 348 -7.46 -18.58 9.49
CA TRP A 348 -8.06 -17.61 8.57
C TRP A 348 -7.12 -16.41 8.30
N LYS A 349 -6.47 -15.85 9.32
CA LYS A 349 -5.47 -14.77 9.12
C LYS A 349 -4.24 -15.20 8.31
N MET A 350 -3.92 -16.49 8.26
CA MET A 350 -2.82 -17.02 7.44
C MET A 350 -3.24 -17.37 6.01
N SER A 351 -4.52 -17.61 5.76
CA SER A 351 -5.01 -17.96 4.42
C SER A 351 -5.35 -16.73 3.60
N TRP A 352 -4.83 -16.68 2.37
CA TRP A 352 -5.25 -15.67 1.37
C TRP A 352 -6.71 -15.86 0.93
N PHE A 353 -7.28 -17.05 1.12
CA PHE A 353 -8.66 -17.38 0.76
C PHE A 353 -9.39 -18.09 1.90
N GLY A 354 -10.47 -17.48 2.38
CA GLY A 354 -11.38 -18.07 3.37
C GLY A 354 -12.41 -17.06 3.87
N SER A 355 -13.63 -17.53 4.11
CA SER A 355 -14.61 -16.77 4.89
C SER A 355 -14.14 -16.66 6.33
N LYS A 356 -14.24 -15.46 6.93
CA LYS A 356 -13.92 -15.25 8.34
C LYS A 356 -14.78 -16.18 9.21
N PRO A 357 -14.22 -16.90 10.19
CA PRO A 357 -15.01 -17.76 11.06
C PRO A 357 -16.07 -16.96 11.81
N ASN A 358 -17.24 -17.57 12.02
CA ASN A 358 -18.37 -16.91 12.67
C ASN A 358 -18.15 -16.87 14.19
N LEU A 359 -17.58 -15.78 14.70
CA LEU A 359 -17.70 -15.44 16.11
C LEU A 359 -19.18 -15.06 16.35
N GLY A 360 -19.93 -15.95 17.00
CA GLY A 360 -21.39 -15.85 17.16
C GLY A 360 -21.87 -14.59 17.87
N GLU A 361 -23.18 -14.38 17.88
CA GLU A 361 -23.88 -13.10 18.16
C GLU A 361 -23.78 -12.58 19.62
N GLY A 362 -22.56 -12.34 20.09
CA GLY A 362 -22.24 -11.60 21.31
C GLY A 362 -22.20 -10.09 21.07
N GLN A 363 -22.58 -9.31 22.09
CA GLN A 363 -22.89 -7.87 21.99
C GLN A 363 -21.72 -6.93 21.58
N MET A 364 -20.51 -7.45 21.35
CA MET A 364 -19.35 -6.68 20.88
C MET A 364 -19.02 -6.88 19.39
N ALA A 365 -19.78 -7.70 18.65
CA ALA A 365 -19.59 -7.94 17.22
C ALA A 365 -20.09 -6.77 16.32
N LYS A 366 -19.61 -5.54 16.56
CA LYS A 366 -19.84 -4.39 15.67
C LYS A 366 -18.61 -4.13 14.80
N THR A 367 -18.60 -4.71 13.60
CA THR A 367 -17.66 -4.32 12.55
C THR A 367 -17.96 -2.90 12.08
N ILE A 368 -17.10 -1.95 12.45
CA ILE A 368 -17.03 -0.65 11.78
C ILE A 368 -16.44 -0.92 10.38
N PRO A 369 -17.13 -0.58 9.27
CA PRO A 369 -16.54 -0.70 7.94
C PRO A 369 -15.37 0.29 7.79
N PRO A 370 -14.35 -0.01 6.97
CA PRO A 370 -13.31 0.97 6.67
C PRO A 370 -13.94 2.19 6.00
N SER A 371 -13.81 3.36 6.63
CA SER A 371 -14.16 4.64 6.01
C SER A 371 -13.34 4.82 4.75
N THR A 372 -14.00 4.95 3.60
CA THR A 372 -13.33 5.30 2.34
C THR A 372 -12.83 6.73 2.39
N CYS A 373 -11.51 6.88 2.40
CA CYS A 373 -10.77 8.09 2.03
C CYS A 373 -9.85 7.70 0.86
#